data_AF-A0A935FX55-F1
#
_entry.id   AF-A0A935FX55-F1
#
_cell.length_a   1.000
_cell.length_b   1.000
_cell.length_c   1.000
_cell.angle_alpha   90.00
_cell.angle_beta   90.00
_cell.angle_gamma   90.00
#
_symmetry.space_group_name_H-M   'P 1'
#
loop_
_entity.id
_entity.type
_entity.pdbx_description
1 polymer ?
#
loop_
_entity_poly.entity_id
_entity_poly.type
_entity_poly.pdbx_seq_one_letter_code
_entity_poly.pdbx_strand_id
1 'polypeptide(L)'
;MNSGDVYPGVTGADHYGYQNVYSIDWEQSSWAQKVSGINTSHHPFFASMSLSNIDIAYLAGGSDAGDPIVYKTTNGGMNWSSTLLTNNNQNIFTGWSGFGGDRVWSYGEYALGFQCSPVDANKIIITDLGFPHLNKRRSNMAAGISEYC
;
A
#
# COMPACT_ATOMS: atom_id res chain seq x y z
N MET A 1 18.15 -22.24 -10.37
CA MET A 1 19.27 -21.50 -9.74
C MET A 1 20.54 -22.23 -10.11
N ASN A 2 21.45 -21.53 -10.79
CA ASN A 2 22.78 -22.01 -11.16
C ASN A 2 23.75 -21.87 -9.98
N SER A 3 24.91 -22.51 -10.10
CA SER A 3 26.00 -22.37 -9.13
C SER A 3 26.48 -20.91 -9.10
N GLY A 4 26.29 -20.24 -7.95
CA GLY A 4 26.62 -18.83 -7.75
C GLY A 4 25.40 -17.89 -7.68
N ASP A 5 24.20 -18.37 -7.99
CA ASP A 5 22.98 -17.58 -7.80
C ASP A 5 22.69 -17.41 -6.31
N VAL A 6 22.60 -16.16 -5.86
CA VAL A 6 22.08 -15.79 -4.53
C VAL A 6 20.61 -15.45 -4.68
N TYR A 7 19.74 -16.21 -4.02
CA TYR A 7 18.31 -15.91 -3.98
C TYR A 7 18.04 -14.94 -2.82
N PRO A 8 17.62 -13.69 -3.09
CA PRO A 8 17.35 -12.72 -2.03
C PRO A 8 16.04 -12.99 -1.27
N GLY A 9 15.30 -14.04 -1.63
CA GLY A 9 13.94 -14.30 -1.16
C GLY A 9 12.88 -13.75 -2.10
N VAL A 10 11.63 -13.78 -1.65
CA VAL A 10 10.48 -13.15 -2.33
C VAL A 10 10.53 -11.66 -2.02
N THR A 11 10.58 -10.83 -3.05
CA THR A 11 10.58 -9.36 -2.90
C THR A 11 9.19 -8.78 -3.15
N GLY A 12 9.00 -7.48 -2.93
CA GLY A 12 7.76 -6.79 -3.31
C GLY A 12 7.44 -6.92 -4.81
N ALA A 13 8.45 -7.13 -5.67
CA ALA A 13 8.26 -7.36 -7.11
C ALA A 13 7.53 -8.68 -7.42
N ASP A 14 7.58 -9.64 -6.50
CA ASP A 14 6.99 -10.97 -6.66
C ASP A 14 5.60 -11.07 -6.00
N HIS A 15 4.86 -9.96 -5.95
CA HIS A 15 3.58 -9.86 -5.22
C HIS A 15 2.43 -10.70 -5.82
N TYR A 16 2.63 -11.33 -6.99
CA TYR A 16 1.67 -12.25 -7.60
C TYR A 16 1.35 -13.48 -6.75
N GLY A 17 2.13 -13.75 -5.69
CA GLY A 17 1.83 -14.76 -4.68
C GLY A 17 0.72 -14.35 -3.69
N TYR A 18 0.21 -13.12 -3.73
CA TYR A 18 -0.91 -12.69 -2.89
C TYR A 18 -2.13 -13.58 -3.14
N GLN A 19 -2.74 -14.03 -2.04
CA GLN A 19 -3.95 -14.85 -2.10
C GLN A 19 -5.15 -14.05 -1.61
N ASN A 20 -5.11 -13.64 -0.34
CA ASN A 20 -6.22 -12.99 0.35
C ASN A 20 -5.71 -12.23 1.58
N VAL A 21 -6.54 -11.33 2.09
CA VAL A 21 -6.39 -10.70 3.40
C VAL A 21 -7.26 -11.44 4.39
N TYR A 22 -6.75 -11.67 5.60
CA TYR A 22 -7.50 -12.28 6.68
C TYR A 22 -7.34 -11.49 7.98
N SER A 23 -8.34 -11.56 8.85
CA SER A 23 -8.23 -11.13 10.25
C SER A 23 -8.77 -12.20 11.18
N ILE A 24 -8.38 -12.14 12.45
CA ILE A 24 -8.89 -12.99 13.50
C ILE A 24 -9.12 -12.13 14.74
N ASP A 25 -10.30 -12.26 15.34
CA ASP A 25 -10.57 -11.65 16.64
C ASP A 25 -10.03 -12.55 17.74
N TRP A 26 -9.72 -11.96 18.89
CA TRP A 26 -9.32 -12.72 20.06
C TRP A 26 -10.38 -13.80 20.39
N GLU A 27 -9.93 -14.96 20.84
CA GLU A 27 -10.76 -16.15 21.14
C GLU A 27 -11.47 -16.81 19.95
N GLN A 28 -11.23 -16.36 18.72
CA GLN A 28 -11.68 -17.10 17.54
C GLN A 28 -10.73 -18.26 17.21
N SER A 29 -11.29 -19.34 16.69
CA SER A 29 -10.55 -20.55 16.32
C SER A 29 -10.10 -20.58 14.86
N SER A 30 -10.52 -19.61 14.04
CA SER A 30 -10.19 -19.54 12.63
C SER A 30 -10.08 -18.11 12.11
N TRP A 31 -9.27 -17.94 11.06
CA TRP A 31 -9.10 -16.67 10.35
C TRP A 31 -10.27 -16.44 9.40
N ALA A 32 -10.83 -15.23 9.42
CA ALA A 32 -11.89 -14.80 8.51
C ALA A 32 -11.28 -14.01 7.35
N GLN A 33 -11.70 -14.33 6.12
CA GLN A 33 -11.27 -13.61 4.92
C GLN A 33 -11.89 -12.20 4.88
N LYS A 34 -11.07 -11.18 4.58
CA LYS A 34 -11.39 -9.75 4.64
C LYS A 34 -11.00 -9.04 3.34
N VAL A 35 -11.61 -9.43 2.22
CA VAL A 35 -11.26 -8.90 0.88
C VAL A 35 -12.30 -7.97 0.27
N SER A 36 -13.42 -7.72 0.95
CA SER A 36 -14.49 -6.85 0.44
C SER A 36 -13.94 -5.44 0.12
N GLY A 37 -14.14 -4.98 -1.11
CA GLY A 37 -13.68 -3.67 -1.58
C GLY A 37 -12.24 -3.62 -2.11
N ILE A 38 -11.48 -4.71 -2.04
CA ILE A 38 -10.16 -4.83 -2.68
C ILE A 38 -10.36 -5.22 -4.15
N ASN A 39 -9.66 -4.56 -5.07
CA ASN A 39 -9.70 -4.91 -6.50
C ASN A 39 -8.99 -6.26 -6.71
N THR A 40 -9.52 -7.12 -7.58
CA THR A 40 -8.97 -8.46 -7.84
C THR A 40 -7.60 -8.46 -8.51
N SER A 41 -7.22 -7.37 -9.17
CA SER A 41 -5.89 -7.17 -9.78
C SER A 41 -4.88 -6.52 -8.84
N HIS A 42 -5.23 -6.35 -7.57
CA HIS A 42 -4.40 -5.69 -6.56
C HIS A 42 -3.87 -6.71 -5.56
N HIS A 43 -2.61 -6.55 -5.19
CA HIS A 43 -1.85 -7.51 -4.39
C HIS A 43 -1.28 -6.85 -3.13
N PRO A 44 -2.08 -6.70 -2.06
CA PRO A 44 -1.58 -6.20 -0.79
C PRO A 44 -0.65 -7.21 -0.10
N PHE A 45 0.47 -6.73 0.44
CA PHE A 45 1.42 -7.56 1.19
C PHE A 45 1.99 -6.88 2.44
N PHE A 46 1.64 -5.61 2.68
CA PHE A 46 1.80 -4.95 3.96
C PHE A 46 0.45 -4.77 4.65
N ALA A 47 0.44 -4.90 5.98
CA ALA A 47 -0.67 -4.51 6.84
C ALA A 47 -0.14 -3.64 7.99
N SER A 48 -0.84 -2.55 8.31
CA SER A 48 -0.47 -1.68 9.43
C SER A 48 -1.70 -1.03 10.07
N MET A 49 -1.66 -0.81 11.39
CA MET A 49 -2.78 -0.34 12.19
C MET A 49 -2.27 0.55 13.32
N SER A 50 -3.08 1.52 13.76
CA SER A 50 -2.74 2.33 14.94
C SER A 50 -3.09 1.59 16.23
N LEU A 51 -2.34 1.85 17.31
CA LEU A 51 -2.67 1.36 18.64
C LEU A 51 -3.88 2.10 19.24
N SER A 52 -4.23 3.26 18.68
CA SER A 52 -5.30 4.12 19.21
C SER A 52 -6.71 3.75 18.72
N ASN A 53 -6.83 2.96 17.65
CA ASN A 53 -8.11 2.60 17.05
C ASN A 53 -7.98 1.34 16.18
N ILE A 54 -8.53 0.22 16.66
CA ILE A 54 -8.46 -1.09 15.99
C ILE A 54 -9.43 -1.23 14.80
N ASP A 55 -10.41 -0.34 14.67
CA ASP A 55 -11.31 -0.34 13.52
C ASP A 55 -10.60 0.18 12.25
N ILE A 56 -9.54 0.96 12.42
CA ILE A 56 -8.79 1.59 11.33
C ILE A 56 -7.47 0.87 11.09
N ALA A 57 -7.46 0.05 10.04
CA ALA A 57 -6.25 -0.57 9.51
C ALA A 57 -6.02 -0.16 8.05
N TYR A 58 -4.81 -0.40 7.58
CA TYR A 58 -4.39 -0.13 6.21
C TYR A 58 -3.65 -1.32 5.62
N LEU A 59 -3.74 -1.43 4.31
CA LEU A 59 -2.95 -2.35 3.51
C LEU A 59 -2.17 -1.58 2.45
N ALA A 60 -1.00 -2.08 2.08
CA ALA A 60 -0.23 -1.57 0.95
C ALA A 60 0.39 -2.72 0.15
N GLY A 61 0.71 -2.47 -1.12
CA GLY A 61 1.30 -3.46 -2.01
C GLY A 61 1.46 -2.96 -3.44
N GLY A 62 1.25 -3.85 -4.41
CA GLY A 62 1.29 -3.55 -5.85
C GLY A 62 0.03 -3.97 -6.59
N SER A 63 0.03 -3.84 -7.91
CA SER A 63 -1.08 -4.19 -8.80
C SER A 63 -0.58 -4.73 -10.13
N ASP A 64 -1.46 -5.41 -10.89
CA ASP A 64 -1.15 -5.88 -12.26
C ASP A 64 -0.70 -4.75 -13.20
N ALA A 65 -1.11 -3.51 -12.92
CA ALA A 65 -0.77 -2.34 -13.72
C ALA A 65 0.64 -1.80 -13.45
N GLY A 66 1.35 -2.33 -12.44
CA GLY A 66 2.61 -1.75 -11.97
C GLY A 66 2.40 -0.44 -11.22
N ASP A 67 1.29 -0.32 -10.49
CA ASP A 67 0.99 0.81 -9.62
C ASP A 67 1.04 0.40 -8.14
N PRO A 68 1.61 1.22 -7.24
CA PRO A 68 1.49 1.01 -5.81
C PRO A 68 0.04 1.21 -5.37
N ILE A 69 -0.38 0.42 -4.38
CA ILE A 69 -1.74 0.49 -3.82
C ILE A 69 -1.71 0.83 -2.33
N VAL A 70 -2.73 1.53 -1.87
CA VAL A 70 -2.99 1.71 -0.43
C VAL A 70 -4.49 1.62 -0.18
N TYR A 71 -4.89 0.68 0.67
CA TYR A 71 -6.26 0.51 1.13
C TYR A 71 -6.42 0.91 2.59
N LYS A 72 -7.60 1.42 2.93
CA LYS A 72 -8.01 1.72 4.30
C LYS A 72 -9.30 0.99 4.65
N THR A 73 -9.40 0.51 5.87
CA THR A 73 -10.67 0.12 6.51
C THR A 73 -10.99 1.04 7.68
N THR A 74 -12.26 1.09 8.07
CA THR A 74 -12.75 1.81 9.27
C THR A 74 -13.70 0.94 10.08
N ASN A 75 -13.70 -0.36 9.81
CA ASN A 75 -14.59 -1.37 10.41
C ASN A 75 -13.87 -2.72 10.55
N GLY A 76 -12.60 -2.70 10.95
CA GLY A 76 -11.85 -3.92 11.27
C GLY A 76 -11.63 -4.86 10.07
N GLY A 77 -11.55 -4.30 8.86
CA GLY A 77 -11.34 -5.06 7.63
C GLY A 77 -12.60 -5.62 7.00
N MET A 78 -13.79 -5.34 7.54
CA MET A 78 -15.06 -5.76 6.92
C MET A 78 -15.23 -5.19 5.51
N ASN A 79 -14.80 -3.94 5.29
CA ASN A 79 -14.71 -3.34 3.97
C ASN A 79 -13.45 -2.48 3.84
N TRP A 80 -12.87 -2.49 2.63
CA TRP A 80 -11.70 -1.71 2.26
C TRP A 80 -12.05 -0.67 1.19
N SER A 81 -11.33 0.43 1.19
CA SER A 81 -11.42 1.46 0.15
C SER A 81 -10.03 1.95 -0.22
N SER A 82 -9.76 2.12 -1.52
CA SER A 82 -8.47 2.66 -1.95
C SER A 82 -8.34 4.11 -1.49
N THR A 83 -7.16 4.45 -0.96
CA THR A 83 -6.78 5.79 -0.52
C THR A 83 -5.59 6.33 -1.31
N LEU A 84 -5.01 5.53 -2.20
CA LEU A 84 -4.06 5.97 -3.21
C LEU A 84 -4.73 5.82 -4.57
N LEU A 85 -5.16 6.94 -5.16
CA LEU A 85 -5.84 6.98 -6.45
C LEU A 85 -4.85 7.44 -7.53
N THR A 86 -4.18 6.46 -8.12
CA THR A 86 -3.13 6.66 -9.13
C THR A 86 -3.66 7.21 -10.45
N ASN A 87 -4.89 6.84 -10.82
CA ASN A 87 -5.59 7.36 -11.99
C ASN A 87 -5.76 8.88 -11.91
N ASN A 88 -5.18 9.61 -12.86
CA ASN A 88 -5.20 11.08 -12.92
C ASN A 88 -4.68 11.76 -11.65
N ASN A 89 -3.90 11.07 -10.81
CA ASN A 89 -3.38 11.57 -9.53
C ASN A 89 -4.48 12.19 -8.64
N GLN A 90 -5.68 11.61 -8.61
CA GLN A 90 -6.89 12.24 -8.06
C GLN A 90 -6.78 12.77 -6.63
N ASN A 91 -6.01 12.09 -5.79
CA ASN A 91 -5.81 12.46 -4.40
C ASN A 91 -4.34 12.42 -3.97
N ILE A 92 -3.43 12.50 -4.96
CA ILE A 92 -2.00 12.46 -4.73
C ILE A 92 -1.28 13.58 -5.47
N PHE A 93 -0.36 14.25 -4.78
CA PHE A 93 0.58 15.16 -5.43
C PHE A 93 1.82 14.37 -5.81
N THR A 94 2.12 14.32 -7.10
CA THR A 94 3.29 13.62 -7.64
C THR A 94 4.22 14.61 -8.35
N GLY A 95 5.52 14.34 -8.32
CA GLY A 95 6.54 15.07 -9.07
C GLY A 95 6.70 14.46 -10.48
N TRP A 96 7.90 13.94 -10.76
CA TRP A 96 8.20 13.19 -12.00
C TRP A 96 7.48 11.84 -12.13
N SER A 97 6.84 11.37 -11.06
CA SER A 97 6.04 10.15 -11.00
C SER A 97 4.54 10.44 -11.20
N GLY A 98 3.73 9.40 -11.31
CA GLY A 98 2.28 9.47 -11.40
C GLY A 98 1.74 9.82 -12.79
N PHE A 99 0.42 9.77 -12.94
CA PHE A 99 -0.24 9.96 -14.23
C PHE A 99 0.23 11.25 -14.93
N GLY A 100 0.75 11.11 -16.16
CA GLY A 100 1.27 12.23 -16.95
C GLY A 100 2.69 12.70 -16.61
N GLY A 101 3.35 12.11 -15.60
CA GLY A 101 4.77 12.33 -15.32
C GLY A 101 5.67 11.49 -16.23
N ASP A 102 6.94 11.89 -16.36
CA ASP A 102 7.96 11.30 -17.24
C ASP A 102 8.15 9.78 -17.08
N ARG A 103 7.85 9.24 -15.89
CA ARG A 103 7.89 7.80 -15.61
C ARG A 103 6.55 7.18 -15.24
N VAL A 104 5.46 7.94 -15.29
CA VAL A 104 4.14 7.49 -14.81
C VAL A 104 4.29 6.85 -13.41
N TRP A 105 3.57 5.78 -13.11
CA TRP A 105 3.74 4.96 -11.90
C TRP A 105 4.73 3.82 -12.09
N SER A 106 5.28 3.64 -13.30
CA SER A 106 6.18 2.53 -13.63
C SER A 106 7.45 2.47 -12.79
N TYR A 107 7.87 3.60 -12.20
CA TYR A 107 9.00 3.64 -11.27
C TYR A 107 8.59 3.49 -9.80
N GLY A 108 7.33 3.72 -9.45
CA GLY A 108 6.82 3.45 -8.09
C GLY A 108 6.53 1.97 -7.92
N GLU A 109 5.83 1.38 -8.89
CA GLU A 109 5.53 -0.06 -9.06
C GLU A 109 4.74 -0.72 -7.93
N TYR A 110 5.29 -0.74 -6.71
CA TYR A 110 4.73 -1.39 -5.55
C TYR A 110 5.31 -0.81 -4.25
N ALA A 111 4.65 -1.08 -3.13
CA ALA A 111 5.14 -0.68 -1.81
C ALA A 111 6.47 -1.39 -1.45
N LEU A 112 7.48 -0.63 -1.03
CA LEU A 112 8.73 -1.15 -0.43
C LEU A 112 8.77 -1.00 1.09
N GLY A 113 8.03 -0.05 1.63
CA GLY A 113 7.91 0.19 3.06
C GLY A 113 6.55 0.80 3.37
N PHE A 114 5.98 0.44 4.51
CA PHE A 114 4.65 0.92 4.90
C PHE A 114 4.50 0.98 6.41
N GLN A 115 3.99 2.11 6.92
CA GLN A 115 3.68 2.24 8.34
C GLN A 115 2.51 3.20 8.60
N CYS A 116 1.57 2.77 9.44
CA CYS A 116 0.60 3.62 10.11
C CYS A 116 1.19 4.19 11.40
N SER A 117 0.86 5.43 11.74
CA SER A 117 1.28 6.04 13.00
C SER A 117 0.67 5.28 14.18
N PRO A 118 1.46 4.94 15.22
CA PRO A 118 0.93 4.21 16.37
C PRO A 118 -0.03 5.04 17.23
N VAL A 119 -0.04 6.37 17.08
CA VAL A 119 -0.82 7.31 17.90
C VAL A 119 -1.84 8.12 17.10
N ASP A 120 -1.83 8.05 15.77
CA ASP A 120 -2.77 8.74 14.90
C ASP A 120 -3.16 7.82 13.73
N ALA A 121 -4.30 7.15 13.88
CA ALA A 121 -4.83 6.22 12.89
C ALA A 121 -5.15 6.85 11.52
N ASN A 122 -4.99 8.16 11.35
CA ASN A 122 -5.15 8.83 10.07
C ASN A 122 -3.83 9.26 9.44
N LYS A 123 -2.68 8.81 9.96
CA LYS A 123 -1.36 9.09 9.39
C LYS A 123 -0.65 7.82 8.97
N ILE A 124 -0.21 7.77 7.72
CA ILE A 124 0.55 6.67 7.13
C ILE A 124 1.71 7.21 6.29
N ILE A 125 2.76 6.42 6.17
CA ILE A 125 3.81 6.61 5.17
C ILE A 125 3.93 5.33 4.34
N ILE A 126 4.10 5.49 3.03
CA ILE A 126 4.49 4.42 2.10
C ILE A 126 5.77 4.87 1.41
N THR A 127 6.71 3.96 1.20
CA THR A 127 7.84 4.17 0.29
C THR A 127 7.69 3.24 -0.89
N ASP A 128 8.09 3.69 -2.07
CA ASP A 128 8.14 2.88 -3.29
C ASP A 128 9.56 2.92 -3.87
N LEU A 129 9.76 2.36 -5.07
CA LEU A 129 11.08 2.30 -5.73
C LEU A 129 11.71 3.68 -6.02
N GLY A 130 10.92 4.77 -5.99
CA GLY A 130 11.42 6.12 -6.22
C GLY A 130 11.31 7.07 -5.04
N PHE A 131 10.24 6.99 -4.25
CA PHE A 131 9.83 8.09 -3.38
C PHE A 131 9.13 7.64 -2.09
N PRO A 132 9.31 8.38 -0.98
CA PRO A 132 8.38 8.34 0.13
C PRO A 132 7.11 9.16 -0.17
N HIS A 133 5.96 8.63 0.25
CA HIS A 133 4.66 9.30 0.21
C HIS A 133 4.03 9.35 1.59
N LEU A 134 3.63 10.55 2.00
CA LEU A 134 2.98 10.82 3.28
C LEU A 134 1.54 11.25 3.03
N ASN A 135 0.59 10.74 3.81
CA ASN A 135 -0.76 11.28 3.74
C ASN A 135 -0.87 12.63 4.49
N LYS A 136 -1.30 13.68 3.79
CA LYS A 136 -1.37 15.03 4.37
C LYS A 136 -2.70 15.30 5.09
N ARG A 137 -3.78 14.59 4.74
CA ARG A 137 -5.13 14.64 5.34
C ARG A 137 -5.88 13.31 5.12
N ARG A 138 -7.01 13.10 5.82
CA ARG A 138 -7.87 11.88 5.92
C ARG A 138 -8.09 11.01 4.66
N SER A 139 -7.70 11.46 3.47
CA SER A 139 -7.85 10.78 2.18
C SER A 139 -6.75 11.05 1.14
N ASN A 140 -5.77 11.94 1.38
CA ASN A 140 -4.86 12.39 0.31
C ASN A 140 -3.39 12.08 0.64
N MET A 141 -2.67 11.55 -0.35
CA MET A 141 -1.24 11.23 -0.29
C MET A 141 -0.40 12.34 -0.92
N ALA A 142 0.86 12.46 -0.54
CA ALA A 142 1.81 13.40 -1.12
C ALA A 142 3.15 12.72 -1.26
N ALA A 143 3.67 12.62 -2.48
CA ALA A 143 5.03 12.18 -2.76
C ALA A 143 6.01 13.31 -2.40
N GLY A 144 7.15 13.00 -1.79
CA GLY A 144 8.20 13.98 -1.51
C GLY A 144 9.58 13.49 -1.91
N ILE A 145 10.18 14.10 -2.95
CA ILE A 145 11.37 14.98 -2.83
C ILE A 145 11.41 15.92 -4.04
N SER A 146 11.60 17.20 -3.74
CA SER A 146 12.02 18.25 -4.67
C SER A 146 13.53 18.34 -4.54
N GLU A 147 14.26 18.20 -5.64
CA GLU A 147 15.66 18.62 -5.73
C GLU A 147 15.94 19.26 -7.12
N TYR A 148 16.07 20.60 -7.09
CA TYR A 148 16.76 21.58 -7.99
C TYR A 148 16.57 21.46 -9.53
N CYS A 149 16.15 22.46 -10.32
CA CYS A 149 16.14 23.93 -10.26
C CYS A 149 14.86 24.48 -10.94
#